data_AF-A0A1M5BMW7-F1
#
_entry.id   AF-A0A1M5BMW7-F1
#
_cell.length_a   1.000
_cell.length_b   1.000
_cell.length_c   1.000
_cell.angle_alpha   90.00
_cell.angle_beta   90.00
_cell.angle_gamma   90.00
#
_symmetry.space_group_name_H-M   'P 1'
#
loop_
_entity.id
_entity.type
_entity.pdbx_description
1 polymer ?
#
loop_
_entity_poly.entity_id
_entity_poly.type
_entity_poly.pdbx_seq_one_letter_code
_entity_poly.pdbx_strand_id
1 'polypeptide(L)'
;MPYEKQIEMKTMTCKQLGGACDMQFHANTFEELAEQSKKHGMAMFQAGNADHIEAMKKMQELMKSPDALSKWYENKRKEFEALPTNK
;
A
#
# COMPACT_ATOMS: atom_id res chain seq x y z
N MET A 1 13.76 9.70 28.78
CA MET A 1 14.40 9.77 27.46
C MET A 1 13.67 8.79 26.57
N PRO A 2 12.95 9.24 25.52
CA PRO A 2 12.11 8.35 24.73
C PRO A 2 13.01 7.41 23.96
N TYR A 3 12.84 6.13 24.26
CA TYR A 3 13.50 5.00 23.64
C TYR A 3 13.35 5.12 22.12
N GLU A 4 14.45 5.41 21.43
CA GLU A 4 14.60 5.27 19.98
C GLU A 4 14.44 3.79 19.65
N LYS A 5 13.20 3.27 19.71
CA LYS A 5 12.86 2.00 19.09
C LYS A 5 13.44 2.09 17.69
N GLN A 6 14.42 1.25 17.39
CA GLN A 6 14.86 1.00 16.04
C GLN A 6 13.62 0.51 15.31
N ILE A 7 12.93 1.46 14.70
CA ILE A 7 11.68 1.21 14.04
C ILE A 7 12.09 0.59 12.72
N GLU A 8 11.70 -0.67 12.53
CA GLU A 8 11.89 -1.43 11.30
C GLU A 8 11.06 -0.79 10.17
N MET A 9 11.46 0.39 9.72
CA MET A 9 10.78 1.15 8.68
C MET A 9 11.07 0.49 7.35
N LYS A 10 10.00 0.02 6.72
CA LYS A 10 10.04 -0.57 5.39
C LYS A 10 9.40 0.40 4.40
N THR A 11 9.91 0.34 3.18
CA THR A 11 9.51 1.25 2.10
C THR A 11 8.83 0.47 1.01
N MET A 12 7.58 0.80 0.70
CA MET A 12 6.88 0.28 -0.47
C MET A 12 6.34 1.41 -1.32
N THR A 13 6.32 1.21 -2.63
CA THR A 13 5.74 2.19 -3.56
C THR A 13 4.24 1.98 -3.76
N CYS A 14 3.52 3.03 -4.13
CA CYS A 14 2.11 2.95 -4.50
C CYS A 14 1.88 1.92 -5.61
N LYS A 15 2.75 1.86 -6.63
CA LYS A 15 2.77 0.80 -7.65
C LYS A 15 2.85 -0.60 -7.06
N GLN A 16 3.74 -0.84 -6.10
CA GLN A 16 3.82 -2.14 -5.43
C GLN A 16 2.54 -2.48 -4.66
N LEU A 17 1.83 -1.48 -4.16
CA LEU A 17 0.55 -1.66 -3.46
C LEU A 17 -0.67 -1.66 -4.39
N GLY A 18 -0.46 -1.81 -5.71
CA GLY A 18 -1.54 -1.86 -6.71
C GLY A 18 -2.05 -0.50 -7.18
N GLY A 19 -1.37 0.59 -6.84
CA GLY A 19 -1.60 1.92 -7.38
C GLY A 19 -0.86 2.19 -8.70
N ALA A 20 -0.90 3.44 -9.15
CA ALA A 20 -0.35 3.84 -10.45
C ALA A 20 0.99 4.59 -10.39
N CYS A 21 1.36 5.14 -9.23
CA CYS A 21 2.52 6.03 -9.11
C CYS A 21 3.68 5.43 -8.29
N ASP A 22 4.84 6.07 -8.38
CA ASP A 22 6.04 5.68 -7.65
C ASP A 22 6.14 6.33 -6.25
N MET A 23 5.01 6.76 -5.67
CA MET A 23 4.99 7.34 -4.33
C MET A 23 5.51 6.32 -3.32
N GLN A 24 6.62 6.62 -2.66
CA GLN A 24 7.23 5.77 -1.64
C GLN A 24 6.54 6.04 -0.31
N PHE A 25 5.93 5.01 0.26
CA PHE A 25 5.36 5.03 1.58
C PHE A 25 6.30 4.31 2.52
N HIS A 26 6.53 4.93 3.67
CA HIS A 26 7.35 4.38 4.73
C HIS A 26 6.44 4.07 5.90
N ALA A 27 6.48 2.83 6.37
CA ALA A 27 5.72 2.42 7.53
C ALA A 27 6.36 1.22 8.21
N ASN A 28 5.92 0.97 9.43
CA ASN A 28 6.47 -0.08 10.30
C ASN A 28 5.69 -1.37 10.12
N THR A 29 4.42 -1.22 9.77
CA THR A 29 3.50 -2.32 9.51
C THR A 29 2.88 -2.14 8.13
N PHE A 30 2.52 -3.27 7.51
CA PHE A 30 1.78 -3.26 6.26
C PHE A 30 0.43 -2.53 6.40
N GLU A 31 -0.19 -2.57 7.58
CA GLU A 31 -1.48 -1.91 7.86
C GLU A 31 -1.37 -0.39 7.77
N GLU A 32 -0.35 0.20 8.40
CA GLU A 32 -0.07 1.65 8.26
C GLU A 32 0.18 2.04 6.81
N LEU A 33 0.91 1.20 6.08
CA LEU A 33 1.27 1.42 4.68
C LEU A 33 0.04 1.30 3.75
N ALA A 34 -0.82 0.32 4.00
CA ALA A 34 -2.10 0.15 3.32
C ALA A 34 -3.04 1.31 3.59
N GLU A 35 -3.09 1.84 4.82
CA GLU A 35 -3.88 3.02 5.15
C GLU A 35 -3.36 4.26 4.42
N GLN A 36 -2.04 4.47 4.39
CA GLN A 36 -1.42 5.56 3.63
C GLN A 36 -1.72 5.45 2.13
N SER A 37 -1.56 4.25 1.55
CA SER A 37 -1.88 3.99 0.14
C SER A 37 -3.35 4.23 -0.17
N LYS A 38 -4.26 3.82 0.73
CA LYS A 38 -5.70 4.05 0.59
C LYS A 38 -6.04 5.55 0.65
N LYS A 39 -5.49 6.28 1.62
CA LYS A 39 -5.66 7.74 1.74
C LYS A 39 -5.15 8.46 0.49
N HIS A 40 -3.97 8.08 0.02
CA HIS A 40 -3.37 8.61 -1.21
C HIS A 40 -4.23 8.30 -2.45
N GLY A 41 -4.67 7.06 -2.61
CA GLY A 41 -5.54 6.67 -3.71
C GLY A 41 -6.88 7.42 -3.72
N MET A 42 -7.47 7.66 -2.54
CA MET A 42 -8.70 8.45 -2.40
C MET A 42 -8.50 9.93 -2.72
N ALA A 43 -7.34 10.50 -2.37
CA ALA A 43 -6.99 11.88 -2.73
C ALA A 43 -6.78 12.01 -4.25
N MET A 44 -6.09 11.06 -4.88
CA MET A 44 -5.85 11.05 -6.33
C MET A 44 -7.11 10.78 -7.14
N PHE A 45 -8.02 9.95 -6.61
CA PHE A 45 -9.34 9.75 -7.18
C PHE A 45 -10.15 11.05 -7.20
N GLN A 46 -10.15 11.81 -6.09
CA GLN A 46 -10.80 13.12 -6.04
C GLN A 46 -10.12 14.15 -6.94
N ALA A 47 -8.79 14.07 -7.09
CA ALA A 47 -8.05 14.92 -8.02
C ALA A 47 -8.28 14.57 -9.50
N GLY A 48 -8.97 13.47 -9.80
CA GLY A 48 -9.28 13.06 -11.17
C GLY A 48 -8.10 12.44 -11.93
N ASN A 49 -7.14 11.84 -11.23
CA ASN A 49 -6.00 11.19 -11.88
C ASN A 49 -6.44 9.87 -12.55
N ALA A 50 -6.34 9.80 -13.88
CA ALA A 50 -6.82 8.67 -14.68
C ALA A 50 -6.16 7.34 -14.28
N ASP A 51 -4.83 7.32 -14.11
CA ASP A 51 -4.11 6.11 -13.74
C ASP A 51 -4.53 5.60 -12.35
N HIS A 52 -4.72 6.49 -11.37
CA HIS A 52 -5.22 6.11 -10.04
C HIS A 52 -6.68 5.65 -10.07
N ILE A 53 -7.52 6.21 -10.95
CA ILE A 53 -8.90 5.75 -11.14
C ILE A 53 -8.91 4.32 -11.68
N GLU A 54 -8.03 3.98 -12.64
CA GLU A 54 -7.91 2.61 -13.13
C GLU A 54 -7.44 1.63 -12.04
N ALA A 55 -6.46 2.04 -11.23
CA ALA A 55 -6.01 1.25 -10.07
C ALA A 55 -7.15 1.02 -9.08
N MET A 56 -7.94 2.05 -8.77
CA MET A 56 -9.12 1.94 -7.90
C MET A 56 -10.18 1.02 -8.49
N LYS A 57 -10.42 1.04 -9.80
CA LYS A 57 -11.32 0.08 -10.45
C LYS A 57 -10.88 -1.36 -10.25
N LYS A 58 -9.58 -1.66 -10.44
CA LYS A 58 -9.03 -3.00 -10.16
C LYS A 58 -9.24 -3.39 -8.70
N MET A 59 -9.01 -2.45 -7.77
CA MET A 59 -9.27 -2.65 -6.34
C MET A 59 -10.74 -2.94 -6.06
N GLN A 60 -11.67 -2.21 -6.71
CA GLN A 60 -13.11 -2.46 -6.59
C GLN A 60 -13.52 -3.82 -7.15
N GLU A 61 -12.91 -4.27 -8.25
CA GLU A 61 -13.14 -5.61 -8.79
C GLU A 61 -12.64 -6.69 -7.83
N LEU A 62 -11.47 -6.50 -7.22
CA LEU A 62 -10.97 -7.39 -6.16
C LEU A 62 -11.92 -7.42 -4.96
N MET A 63 -12.51 -6.28 -4.58
CA MET A 63 -13.50 -6.21 -3.49
C MET A 63 -14.80 -6.96 -3.78
N LYS A 64 -15.15 -7.22 -5.06
CA LYS A 64 -16.31 -8.08 -5.39
C LYS A 64 -16.09 -9.53 -5.02
N SER A 65 -14.83 -9.97 -4.89
CA SER A 65 -14.46 -11.34 -4.56
C SER A 65 -13.62 -11.38 -3.29
N PRO A 66 -14.20 -11.75 -2.14
CA PRO A 66 -13.48 -11.78 -0.87
C PRO A 66 -12.24 -12.69 -0.90
N ASP A 67 -12.27 -13.79 -1.65
CA ASP A 67 -11.11 -14.67 -1.87
C ASP A 67 -9.97 -13.96 -2.61
N ALA A 68 -10.29 -13.21 -3.68
CA ALA A 68 -9.31 -12.48 -4.47
C ALA A 68 -8.70 -11.33 -3.66
N LEU A 69 -9.52 -10.62 -2.87
CA LEU A 69 -9.05 -9.58 -1.96
C LEU A 69 -8.09 -10.15 -0.91
N SER A 70 -8.44 -11.28 -0.30
CA SER A 70 -7.61 -11.92 0.73
C SER A 70 -6.26 -12.36 0.14
N LYS A 71 -6.26 -13.04 -1.01
CA LYS A 71 -5.02 -13.43 -1.71
C LYS A 71 -4.16 -12.24 -2.09
N TRP A 72 -4.78 -11.19 -2.62
CA TRP A 72 -4.07 -9.96 -2.97
C TRP A 72 -3.43 -9.33 -1.74
N TYR A 73 -4.19 -9.21 -0.64
CA TYR A 73 -3.72 -8.63 0.61
C TYR A 73 -2.57 -9.44 1.24
N GLU A 74 -2.70 -10.76 1.27
CA GLU A 74 -1.62 -11.65 1.73
C GLU A 74 -0.37 -11.57 0.83
N ASN A 75 -0.54 -11.45 -0.48
CA ASN A 75 0.58 -11.28 -1.40
C ASN A 75 1.31 -9.96 -1.13
N LYS A 76 0.56 -8.85 -0.99
CA LYS A 76 1.14 -7.53 -0.66
C LYS A 76 1.80 -7.51 0.71
N ARG A 77 1.23 -8.20 1.70
CA ARG A 77 1.85 -8.38 3.00
C ARG A 77 3.17 -9.15 2.88
N LYS A 78 3.21 -10.24 2.13
CA LYS A 78 4.44 -11.00 1.88
C LYS A 78 5.49 -10.19 1.13
N GLU A 79 5.10 -9.37 0.14
CA GLU A 79 6.02 -8.43 -0.52
C GLU A 79 6.60 -7.44 0.49
N PHE A 80 5.78 -6.86 1.36
CA PHE A 80 6.23 -5.99 2.44
C PHE A 80 7.18 -6.69 3.41
N GLU A 81 6.84 -7.91 3.84
CA GLU A 81 7.66 -8.71 4.74
C GLU A 81 9.00 -9.12 4.11
N ALA A 82 9.02 -9.37 2.80
CA ALA A 82 10.22 -9.70 2.04
C ALA A 82 11.13 -8.48 1.78
N LEU A 83 10.61 -7.25 1.89
CA LEU A 83 11.42 -6.06 1.70
C LEU A 83 12.45 -5.90 2.82
N PRO A 84 13.68 -5.50 2.49
CA PRO A 84 14.72 -5.28 3.47
C PRO A 84 14.27 -4.15 4.40
N THR A 85 14.36 -4.40 5.70
CA THR A 85 14.22 -3.35 6.69
C THR A 85 15.39 -2.38 6.53
N ASN A 86 15.10 -1.09 6.37
CA ASN A 86 16.16 -0.09 6.26
C ASN A 86 16.81 0.04 7.65
N LYS A 87 18.00 -0.56 7.81
CA LYS A 87 18.80 -0.56 9.05
C LYS A 87 19.38 0.80 9.36
#